data_AF-A0A7J7WFU6-F1
#
_entry.id   AF-A0A7J7WFU6-F1
#
_cell.length_a   1.000
_cell.length_b   1.000
_cell.length_c   1.000
_cell.angle_alpha   90.00
_cell.angle_beta   90.00
_cell.angle_gamma   90.00
#
_symmetry.space_group_name_H-M   'P 1'
#
loop_
_entity.id
_entity.type
_entity.pdbx_description
1 polymer ?
#
loop_
_entity_poly.entity_id
_entity_poly.type
_entity_poly.pdbx_seq_one_letter_code
_entity_poly.pdbx_strand_id
1 'polypeptide(L)'
;MELDALECPYPDLKSSIFNEFCNFTEKYQKKLQDFDLQLEDINRNFQLSEEEHWIYQAVLDQYPGDLCGRRTLYLDMLQRYFPHKSRHALVEHEKCCDQYHFAREQRRVLISNWNKNRRDFIQKAVLTLAEACAAHEMESTLAKDRRKQQDLCADLKAKVLQWRAHQEEVARLEMEISARRREKEEEKEKLWKKKKLLQREEKKEKIREYWAKKEQNWQEMEMRDLRRLEELKKIMAEQSVKDRERVNYRQQLLEKRLMEKKEVALQEAHEEEERERRLEALRKQVAIVAQFDPVRMMSDTMASKARMGIGIEEEFILQKPLFTLNTYNEQQIISDPRLRFELALREAGLHKTFYAKEILPKISPQKPPRKDMESTVFKT
;
A
#
# COMPACT_ATOMS: atom_id res chain seq x y z
N MET A 1 -17.30 43.47 72.97
CA MET A 1 -17.57 43.59 71.52
C MET A 1 -16.32 43.12 70.77
N GLU A 2 -16.08 41.80 70.76
CA GLU A 2 -14.94 41.19 70.02
C GLU A 2 -15.40 40.62 68.66
N LEU A 3 -16.70 40.36 68.48
CA LEU A 3 -17.27 39.86 67.24
C LEU A 3 -17.55 40.95 66.18
N ASP A 4 -17.74 42.21 66.60
CA ASP A 4 -18.06 43.29 65.65
C ASP A 4 -16.86 43.66 64.78
N ALA A 5 -15.64 43.50 65.30
CA ALA A 5 -14.39 43.80 64.62
C ALA A 5 -14.01 42.77 63.53
N LEU A 6 -14.72 41.64 63.44
CA LEU A 6 -14.47 40.63 62.41
C LEU A 6 -15.26 40.99 61.14
N GLU A 7 -14.52 41.28 60.08
CA GLU A 7 -15.05 41.43 58.73
C GLU A 7 -15.39 40.05 58.17
N CYS A 8 -16.65 39.85 57.76
CA CYS A 8 -17.12 38.61 57.17
C CYS A 8 -17.82 38.91 55.83
N PRO A 9 -17.49 38.20 54.74
CA PRO A 9 -18.10 38.40 53.44
C PRO A 9 -19.58 37.99 53.39
N TYR A 10 -20.04 37.19 54.36
CA TYR A 10 -21.42 36.73 54.47
C TYR A 10 -22.15 37.44 55.64
N PRO A 11 -22.94 38.49 55.37
CA PRO A 11 -23.62 39.25 56.42
C PRO A 11 -24.66 38.42 57.18
N ASP A 12 -25.29 37.46 56.52
CA ASP A 12 -26.29 36.56 57.12
C ASP A 12 -25.67 35.62 58.17
N LEU A 13 -24.43 35.18 57.94
CA LEU A 13 -23.71 34.35 58.90
C LEU A 13 -23.33 35.17 60.14
N LYS A 14 -22.86 36.41 59.96
CA LYS A 14 -22.51 37.32 61.06
C LYS A 14 -23.74 37.64 61.94
N SER A 15 -24.89 37.93 61.33
CA SER A 15 -26.12 38.21 62.06
C SER A 15 -26.66 36.99 62.80
N SER A 16 -26.58 35.79 62.20
CA SER A 16 -26.97 34.53 62.84
C SER A 16 -26.14 34.24 64.10
N ILE A 17 -24.81 34.35 64.02
CA ILE A 17 -23.92 34.16 65.17
C ILE A 17 -24.21 35.17 66.29
N PHE A 18 -24.47 36.43 65.94
CA PHE A 18 -24.81 37.47 66.91
C PHE A 18 -26.12 37.16 67.63
N ASN A 19 -27.16 36.76 66.89
CA ASN A 19 -28.45 36.38 67.47
C ASN A 19 -28.32 35.17 68.41
N GLU A 20 -27.54 34.16 68.03
CA GLU A 20 -27.25 33.01 68.90
C GLU A 20 -26.51 33.42 70.18
N PHE A 21 -25.58 34.37 70.09
CA PHE A 21 -24.89 34.90 71.26
C PHE A 21 -25.83 35.66 72.21
N CYS A 22 -26.73 36.49 71.67
CA CYS A 22 -27.75 37.19 72.44
C CYS A 22 -28.67 36.19 73.16
N ASN A 23 -29.23 35.23 72.41
CA ASN A 23 -30.09 34.17 72.96
C ASN A 23 -29.38 33.36 74.06
N PHE A 24 -28.10 33.04 73.85
CA PHE A 24 -27.26 32.37 74.83
C PHE A 24 -27.11 33.21 76.11
N THR A 25 -26.78 34.50 75.98
CA THR A 25 -26.55 35.40 77.11
C THR A 25 -27.83 35.62 77.92
N GLU A 26 -28.96 35.82 77.25
CA GLU A 26 -30.27 35.95 77.90
C GLU A 26 -30.64 34.74 78.75
N LYS A 27 -30.35 33.52 78.27
CA LYS A 27 -30.60 32.28 79.03
C LYS A 27 -29.81 32.23 80.35
N TYR A 28 -28.56 32.69 80.35
CA TYR A 28 -27.75 32.75 81.58
C TYR A 28 -28.19 33.87 82.50
N GLN A 29 -28.56 35.02 81.94
CA GLN A 29 -29.06 36.15 82.71
C GLN A 29 -30.35 35.81 83.47
N LYS A 30 -31.31 35.14 82.81
CA LYS A 30 -32.55 34.66 83.46
C LYS A 30 -32.24 33.71 84.62
N LYS A 31 -31.37 32.72 84.40
CA LYS A 31 -30.97 31.77 85.47
C LYS A 31 -30.27 32.46 86.64
N LEU A 32 -29.45 33.48 86.37
CA LEU A 32 -28.80 34.25 87.43
C LEU A 32 -29.83 35.05 88.25
N GLN A 33 -30.80 35.68 87.59
CA GLN A 33 -31.91 36.37 88.25
C GLN A 33 -32.73 35.41 89.11
N ASP A 34 -33.02 34.20 88.64
CA ASP A 34 -33.73 33.18 89.43
C ASP A 34 -32.96 32.81 90.71
N PHE A 35 -31.63 32.67 90.64
CA PHE A 35 -30.80 32.42 91.83
C PHE A 35 -30.68 33.63 92.75
N ASP A 36 -30.62 34.84 92.20
CA ASP A 36 -30.61 36.08 92.99
C ASP A 36 -31.92 36.22 93.79
N LEU A 37 -33.08 35.95 93.16
CA LEU A 37 -34.38 35.91 93.83
C LEU A 37 -34.44 34.81 94.90
N GLN A 38 -33.96 33.61 94.62
CA GLN A 38 -33.88 32.53 95.62
C GLN A 38 -33.02 32.93 96.83
N LEU A 39 -31.89 33.60 96.61
CA LEU A 39 -31.03 34.08 97.69
C LEU A 39 -31.69 35.17 98.51
N GLU A 40 -32.41 36.10 97.88
CA GLU A 40 -33.19 37.13 98.57
C GLU A 40 -34.32 36.52 99.42
N ASP A 41 -35.04 35.54 98.88
CA ASP A 41 -36.13 34.86 99.59
C ASP A 41 -35.61 34.07 100.79
N ILE A 42 -34.49 33.34 100.64
CA ILE A 42 -33.84 32.66 101.78
C ILE A 42 -33.36 33.69 102.81
N ASN A 43 -32.81 34.82 102.37
CA ASN A 43 -32.34 35.87 103.28
C ASN A 43 -33.48 36.52 104.09
N ARG A 44 -34.66 36.70 103.48
CA ARG A 44 -35.87 37.19 104.16
C ARG A 44 -36.40 36.21 105.20
N ASN A 45 -36.14 34.91 105.05
CA ASN A 45 -36.56 33.88 105.99
C ASN A 45 -35.64 33.74 107.22
N PHE A 46 -34.51 34.46 107.28
CA PHE A 46 -33.68 34.48 108.48
C PHE A 46 -34.44 35.15 109.64
N GLN A 47 -34.63 34.39 110.72
CA GLN A 47 -35.35 34.82 111.92
C GLN A 47 -34.44 35.50 112.96
N LEU A 48 -33.15 35.66 112.63
CA LEU A 48 -32.12 36.27 113.47
C LEU A 48 -31.72 37.63 112.91
N SER A 49 -31.51 38.61 113.77
CA SER A 49 -30.94 39.91 113.38
C SER A 49 -29.49 39.75 112.88
N GLU A 50 -28.94 40.78 112.23
CA GLU A 50 -27.53 40.75 111.78
C GLU A 50 -26.55 40.53 112.95
N GLU A 51 -26.86 41.10 114.13
CA GLU A 51 -26.07 40.93 115.35
C GLU A 51 -26.20 39.50 115.92
N GLU A 52 -27.41 38.94 115.93
CA GLU A 52 -27.67 37.57 116.37
C GLU A 52 -27.03 36.56 115.40
N HIS A 53 -27.03 36.84 114.09
CA HIS A 53 -26.36 36.04 113.08
C HIS A 53 -24.84 36.08 113.24
N TRP A 54 -24.26 37.22 113.60
CA TRP A 54 -22.83 37.34 113.90
C TRP A 54 -22.44 36.51 115.12
N ILE A 55 -23.23 36.56 116.19
CA ILE A 55 -23.03 35.72 117.39
C ILE A 55 -23.15 34.24 117.03
N TYR A 56 -24.15 33.88 116.20
CA TYR A 56 -24.34 32.52 115.72
C TYR A 56 -23.10 32.00 114.96
N GLN A 57 -22.57 32.80 114.03
CA GLN A 57 -21.38 32.46 113.26
C GLN A 57 -20.13 32.38 114.14
N ALA A 58 -19.94 33.34 115.04
CA ALA A 58 -18.80 33.38 115.96
C ALA A 58 -18.79 32.16 116.90
N VAL A 59 -19.96 31.68 117.33
CA VAL A 59 -20.06 30.44 118.11
C VAL A 59 -19.75 29.22 117.25
N LEU A 60 -20.24 29.13 116.00
CA LEU A 60 -19.90 28.02 115.11
C LEU A 60 -18.40 27.91 114.81
N ASP A 61 -17.72 29.05 114.66
CA ASP A 61 -16.28 29.13 114.38
C ASP A 61 -15.42 28.70 115.59
N GLN A 62 -15.95 28.80 116.82
CA GLN A 62 -15.28 28.32 118.04
C GLN A 62 -15.23 26.78 118.15
N TYR A 63 -16.04 26.06 117.36
CA TYR A 63 -16.07 24.60 117.36
C TYR A 63 -15.50 24.03 116.05
N PRO A 64 -14.30 23.42 116.07
CA PRO A 64 -13.73 22.70 114.92
C PRO A 64 -14.65 21.64 114.32
N GLY A 65 -14.54 21.44 112.99
CA GLY A 65 -15.33 20.47 112.22
C GLY A 65 -15.14 19.01 112.64
N ASP A 66 -13.96 18.67 113.18
CA ASP A 66 -13.56 17.30 113.51
C ASP A 66 -14.08 16.79 114.87
N LEU A 67 -14.79 17.64 115.62
CA LEU A 67 -15.33 17.29 116.93
C LEU A 67 -16.53 16.34 116.83
N CYS A 68 -16.46 15.19 117.50
CA CYS A 68 -17.60 14.28 117.62
C CYS A 68 -18.75 14.97 118.37
N GLY A 69 -19.96 14.94 117.79
CA GLY A 69 -21.12 15.61 118.38
C GLY A 69 -21.09 17.14 118.32
N ARG A 70 -20.26 17.74 117.45
CA ARG A 70 -20.15 19.19 117.21
C ARG A 70 -21.51 19.90 117.21
N ARG A 71 -22.47 19.34 116.47
CA ARG A 71 -23.84 19.84 116.35
C ARG A 71 -24.57 20.01 117.67
N THR A 72 -24.45 19.04 118.56
CA THR A 72 -25.07 19.12 119.89
C THR A 72 -24.40 20.20 120.73
N LEU A 73 -23.08 20.31 120.68
CA LEU A 73 -22.28 21.22 121.50
C LEU A 73 -22.51 22.70 121.15
N TYR A 74 -22.48 23.07 119.87
CA TYR A 74 -22.76 24.48 119.51
C TYR A 74 -24.24 24.82 119.69
N LEU A 75 -25.18 23.91 119.45
CA LEU A 75 -26.61 24.19 119.68
C LEU A 75 -26.90 24.44 121.17
N ASP A 76 -26.27 23.67 122.07
CA ASP A 76 -26.38 23.90 123.51
C ASP A 76 -25.76 25.24 123.93
N MET A 77 -24.66 25.65 123.30
CA MET A 77 -24.01 26.94 123.54
C MET A 77 -24.84 28.11 123.00
N LEU A 78 -25.36 28.00 121.78
CA LEU A 78 -26.25 28.98 121.16
C LEU A 78 -27.53 29.17 121.98
N GLN A 79 -28.06 28.11 122.58
CA GLN A 79 -29.23 28.20 123.45
C GLN A 79 -28.95 29.00 124.74
N ARG A 80 -27.69 29.07 125.20
CA ARG A 80 -27.29 29.95 126.33
C ARG A 80 -27.18 31.41 125.91
N TYR A 81 -26.70 31.67 124.69
CA TYR A 81 -26.60 33.02 124.13
C TYR A 81 -27.95 33.58 123.65
N PHE A 82 -28.91 32.71 123.30
CA PHE A 82 -30.27 33.08 122.90
C PHE A 82 -31.34 32.48 123.83
N PRO A 83 -31.50 32.98 125.07
CA PRO A 83 -32.48 32.45 126.03
C PRO A 83 -33.94 32.53 125.53
N HIS A 84 -34.22 33.45 124.60
CA HIS A 84 -35.55 33.72 124.06
C HIS A 84 -35.91 32.88 122.83
N LYS A 85 -34.98 32.10 122.27
CA LYS A 85 -35.19 31.31 121.05
C LYS A 85 -35.23 29.82 121.38
N SER A 86 -36.13 29.08 120.73
CA SER A 86 -36.21 27.64 120.91
C SER A 86 -35.07 26.93 120.17
N ARG A 87 -34.65 25.76 120.66
CA ARG A 87 -33.71 24.88 119.96
C ARG A 87 -34.18 24.55 118.53
N HIS A 88 -35.49 24.44 118.33
CA HIS A 88 -36.08 24.22 117.01
C HIS A 88 -35.82 25.40 116.07
N ALA A 89 -35.99 26.65 116.53
CA ALA A 89 -35.70 27.83 115.72
C ALA A 89 -34.22 27.93 115.30
N LEU A 90 -33.29 27.53 116.18
CA LEU A 90 -31.86 27.47 115.85
C LEU A 90 -31.53 26.41 114.77
N VAL A 91 -32.23 25.28 114.78
CA VAL A 91 -32.10 24.22 113.76
C VAL A 91 -32.74 24.63 112.44
N GLU A 92 -33.86 25.36 112.45
CA GLU A 92 -34.44 25.91 111.23
C GLU A 92 -33.54 27.01 110.62
N HIS A 93 -32.89 27.82 111.45
CA HIS A 93 -31.87 28.78 111.00
C HIS A 93 -30.66 28.10 110.36
N GLU A 94 -30.16 27.01 110.96
CA GLU A 94 -29.09 26.17 110.38
C GLU A 94 -29.45 25.69 108.98
N LYS A 95 -30.67 25.15 108.79
CA LYS A 95 -31.16 24.73 107.46
C LYS A 95 -31.25 25.89 106.47
N CYS A 96 -31.67 27.08 106.92
CA CYS A 96 -31.71 28.27 106.06
C CYS A 96 -30.29 28.70 105.65
N CYS A 97 -29.31 28.64 106.57
CA CYS A 97 -27.90 28.90 106.26
C CYS A 97 -27.36 27.89 105.23
N ASP A 98 -27.63 26.59 105.40
CA ASP A 98 -27.21 25.55 104.45
C ASP A 98 -27.81 25.78 103.05
N GLN A 99 -29.10 26.11 102.99
CA GLN A 99 -29.79 26.45 101.73
C GLN A 99 -29.20 27.70 101.08
N TYR A 100 -28.91 28.73 101.87
CA TYR A 100 -28.27 29.96 101.40
C TYR A 100 -26.87 29.70 100.84
N HIS A 101 -26.03 28.96 101.57
CA HIS A 101 -24.70 28.58 101.13
C HIS A 101 -24.73 27.76 99.85
N PHE A 102 -25.66 26.79 99.76
CA PHE A 102 -25.85 25.99 98.57
C PHE A 102 -26.27 26.85 97.36
N ALA A 103 -27.29 27.69 97.51
CA ALA A 103 -27.75 28.59 96.44
C ALA A 103 -26.64 29.56 95.99
N ARG A 104 -25.86 30.08 96.94
CA ARG A 104 -24.71 30.97 96.66
C ARG A 104 -23.61 30.24 95.90
N GLU A 105 -23.36 28.98 96.22
CA GLU A 105 -22.40 28.14 95.50
C GLU A 105 -22.90 27.80 94.09
N GLN A 106 -24.19 27.45 93.93
CA GLN A 106 -24.80 27.24 92.61
C GLN A 106 -24.67 28.48 91.71
N ARG A 107 -24.91 29.67 92.27
CA ARG A 107 -24.70 30.94 91.57
C ARG A 107 -23.24 31.11 91.12
N ARG A 108 -22.27 30.81 92.00
CA ARG A 108 -20.84 30.88 91.68
C ARG A 108 -20.45 29.93 90.55
N VAL A 109 -20.97 28.70 90.59
CA VAL A 109 -20.79 27.70 89.53
C VAL A 109 -21.41 28.18 88.21
N LEU A 110 -22.60 28.77 88.25
CA LEU A 110 -23.27 29.29 87.06
C LEU A 110 -22.46 30.40 86.39
N ILE A 111 -21.92 31.36 87.15
CA ILE A 111 -21.04 32.42 86.63
C ILE A 111 -19.77 31.83 86.01
N SER A 112 -19.18 30.84 86.68
CA SER A 112 -17.98 30.16 86.18
C SER A 112 -18.26 29.42 84.86
N ASN A 113 -19.41 28.75 84.78
CA ASN A 113 -19.87 28.06 83.56
C ASN A 113 -20.19 29.05 82.44
N TRP A 114 -20.83 30.18 82.74
CA TRP A 114 -21.06 31.25 81.77
C TRP A 114 -19.74 31.76 81.18
N ASN A 115 -18.75 32.06 82.02
CA ASN A 115 -17.44 32.52 81.56
C ASN A 115 -16.73 31.50 80.64
N LYS A 116 -16.80 30.20 80.98
CA LYS A 116 -16.24 29.13 80.13
C LYS A 116 -16.98 29.06 78.79
N ASN A 117 -18.29 28.90 78.84
CA ASN A 117 -19.12 28.74 77.64
C ASN A 117 -19.10 29.99 76.74
N ARG A 118 -18.98 31.19 77.32
CA ARG A 118 -18.79 32.44 76.57
C ARG A 118 -17.50 32.43 75.77
N ARG A 119 -16.38 32.00 76.38
CA ARG A 119 -15.10 31.88 75.67
C ARG A 119 -15.17 30.84 74.57
N ASP A 120 -15.75 29.68 74.85
CA ASP A 120 -15.88 28.61 73.86
C ASP A 120 -16.78 29.03 72.68
N PHE A 121 -17.85 29.78 72.96
CA PHE A 121 -18.71 30.35 71.93
C PHE A 121 -17.93 31.34 71.05
N ILE A 122 -17.21 32.29 71.65
CA ILE A 122 -16.42 33.28 70.91
C ILE A 122 -15.37 32.58 70.05
N GLN A 123 -14.66 31.58 70.58
CA GLN A 123 -13.67 30.82 69.82
C GLN A 123 -14.28 30.09 68.61
N LYS A 124 -15.42 29.44 68.79
CA LYS A 124 -16.15 28.78 67.69
C LYS A 124 -16.66 29.79 66.66
N ALA A 125 -17.19 30.93 67.11
CA ALA A 125 -17.64 32.00 66.24
C ALA A 125 -16.48 32.57 65.40
N VAL A 126 -15.33 32.84 66.02
CA VAL A 126 -14.11 33.30 65.32
C VAL A 126 -13.67 32.26 64.28
N LEU A 127 -13.62 30.98 64.65
CA LEU A 127 -13.22 29.90 63.74
C LEU A 127 -14.15 29.81 62.52
N THR A 128 -15.47 29.77 62.74
CA THR A 128 -16.46 29.68 61.66
C THR A 128 -16.42 30.89 60.72
N LEU A 129 -16.21 32.10 61.26
CA LEU A 129 -16.04 33.30 60.44
C LEU A 129 -14.73 33.23 59.63
N ALA A 130 -13.63 32.77 60.23
CA ALA A 130 -12.36 32.61 59.53
C ALA A 130 -12.44 31.57 58.39
N GLU A 131 -13.12 30.44 58.63
CA GLU A 131 -13.38 29.42 57.61
C GLU A 131 -14.22 29.98 56.45
N ALA A 132 -15.25 30.76 56.76
CA ALA A 132 -16.09 31.40 55.75
C ALA A 132 -15.31 32.45 54.92
N CYS A 133 -14.44 33.25 55.55
CA CYS A 133 -13.57 34.18 54.84
C CYS A 133 -12.59 33.44 53.92
N ALA A 134 -11.94 32.38 54.40
CA ALA A 134 -11.02 31.57 53.59
C ALA A 134 -11.73 30.90 52.40
N ALA A 135 -12.95 30.39 52.60
CA ALA A 135 -13.77 29.84 51.54
C ALA A 135 -14.11 30.89 50.47
N HIS A 136 -14.50 32.10 50.89
CA HIS A 136 -14.80 33.19 49.98
C HIS A 136 -13.58 33.64 49.16
N GLU A 137 -12.41 33.76 49.79
CA GLU A 137 -11.16 34.09 49.10
C GLU A 137 -10.80 33.03 48.06
N MET A 138 -10.95 31.74 48.39
CA MET A 138 -10.70 30.65 47.46
C MET A 138 -11.70 30.63 46.30
N GLU A 139 -12.98 30.93 46.54
CA GLU A 139 -13.95 31.09 45.46
C GLU A 139 -13.60 32.29 44.55
N SER A 140 -13.14 33.39 45.13
CA SER A 140 -12.71 34.58 44.40
C SER A 140 -11.49 34.31 43.53
N THR A 141 -10.49 33.56 44.01
CA THR A 141 -9.32 33.16 43.21
C THR A 141 -9.72 32.23 42.07
N LEU A 142 -10.56 31.21 42.34
CA LEU A 142 -11.08 30.31 41.31
C LEU A 142 -11.90 31.07 40.25
N ALA A 143 -12.72 32.04 40.65
CA ALA A 143 -13.48 32.86 39.72
C ALA A 143 -12.55 33.71 38.82
N LYS A 144 -11.49 34.30 39.38
CA LYS A 144 -10.47 35.03 38.62
C LYS A 144 -9.75 34.12 37.63
N ASP A 145 -9.39 32.92 38.03
CA ASP A 145 -8.68 31.99 37.15
C ASP A 145 -9.57 31.44 36.04
N ARG A 146 -10.85 31.19 36.31
CA ARG A 146 -11.84 30.87 35.26
C ARG A 146 -11.95 31.98 34.22
N ARG A 147 -11.96 33.25 34.65
CA ARG A 147 -11.97 34.40 33.71
C ARG A 147 -10.72 34.42 32.83
N LYS A 148 -9.53 34.30 33.44
CA LYS A 148 -8.27 34.24 32.69
C LYS A 148 -8.25 33.09 31.66
N GLN A 149 -8.77 31.92 32.04
CA GLN A 149 -8.89 30.78 31.12
C GLN A 149 -9.83 31.06 29.96
N GLN A 150 -10.97 31.73 30.21
CA GLN A 150 -11.89 32.13 29.15
C GLN A 150 -11.25 33.13 28.18
N ASP A 151 -10.52 34.12 28.70
CA ASP A 151 -9.82 35.11 27.88
C ASP A 151 -8.75 34.43 27.00
N LEU A 152 -7.94 33.54 27.60
CA LEU A 152 -6.93 32.78 26.85
C LEU A 152 -7.57 31.91 25.75
N CYS A 153 -8.68 31.24 26.04
CA CYS A 153 -9.42 30.45 25.05
C CYS A 153 -9.97 31.33 23.92
N ALA A 154 -10.44 32.54 24.22
CA ALA A 154 -10.89 33.50 23.21
C ALA A 154 -9.73 33.93 22.29
N ASP A 155 -8.58 34.25 22.87
CA ASP A 155 -7.37 34.63 22.12
C ASP A 155 -6.89 33.49 21.20
N LEU A 156 -6.83 32.26 21.73
CA LEU A 156 -6.45 31.09 20.95
C LEU A 156 -7.44 30.82 19.82
N LYS A 157 -8.75 30.96 20.08
CA LYS A 157 -9.77 30.83 19.04
C LYS A 157 -9.60 31.87 17.94
N ALA A 158 -9.31 33.12 18.29
CA ALA A 158 -9.03 34.18 17.31
C ALA A 158 -7.81 33.83 16.44
N LYS A 159 -6.71 33.36 17.04
CA LYS A 159 -5.51 32.91 16.31
C LYS A 159 -5.81 31.74 15.38
N VAL A 160 -6.60 30.76 15.82
CA VAL A 160 -6.99 29.62 14.98
C VAL A 160 -7.85 30.06 13.80
N LEU A 161 -8.76 31.01 13.99
CA LEU A 161 -9.56 31.56 12.89
C LEU A 161 -8.69 32.30 11.87
N GLN A 162 -7.74 33.13 12.33
CA GLN A 162 -6.77 33.79 11.45
C GLN A 162 -5.93 32.77 10.67
N TRP A 163 -5.43 31.74 11.34
CA TRP A 163 -4.67 30.67 10.68
C TRP A 163 -5.48 29.95 9.60
N ARG A 164 -6.75 29.62 9.88
CA ARG A 164 -7.64 29.00 8.89
C ARG A 164 -7.87 29.90 7.68
N ALA A 165 -8.13 31.18 7.89
CA ALA A 165 -8.28 32.14 6.80
C ALA A 165 -7.01 32.23 5.92
N HIS A 166 -5.83 32.24 6.54
CA HIS A 166 -4.58 32.20 5.80
C HIS A 166 -4.39 30.90 5.00
N GLN A 167 -4.74 29.75 5.58
CA GLN A 167 -4.67 28.46 4.88
C GLN A 167 -5.61 28.41 3.68
N GLU A 168 -6.84 28.91 3.82
CA GLU A 168 -7.79 29.02 2.73
C GLU A 168 -7.28 29.94 1.61
N GLU A 169 -6.67 31.07 1.96
CA GLU A 169 -6.08 31.98 0.98
C GLU A 169 -4.88 31.36 0.25
N VAL A 170 -4.00 30.67 0.97
CA VAL A 170 -2.88 29.92 0.37
C VAL A 170 -3.40 28.88 -0.61
N ALA A 171 -4.38 28.07 -0.21
CA ALA A 171 -4.97 27.06 -1.08
C ALA A 171 -5.60 27.68 -2.34
N ARG A 172 -6.28 28.82 -2.21
CA ARG A 172 -6.84 29.56 -3.36
C ARG A 172 -5.73 30.00 -4.33
N LEU A 173 -4.64 30.56 -3.81
CA LEU A 173 -3.51 31.01 -4.63
C LEU A 173 -2.78 29.84 -5.30
N GLU A 174 -2.58 28.71 -4.60
CA GLU A 174 -1.99 27.50 -5.17
C GLU A 174 -2.83 26.94 -6.33
N MET A 175 -4.16 26.91 -6.15
CA MET A 175 -5.08 26.49 -7.20
C MET A 175 -4.99 27.41 -8.43
N GLU A 176 -4.94 28.72 -8.24
CA GLU A 176 -4.79 29.68 -9.33
C GLU A 176 -3.44 29.54 -10.05
N ILE A 177 -2.34 29.37 -9.31
CA ILE A 177 -1.01 29.12 -9.89
C ILE A 177 -1.01 27.82 -10.69
N SER A 178 -1.63 26.76 -10.16
CA SER A 178 -1.74 25.47 -10.85
C SER A 178 -2.55 25.56 -12.15
N ALA A 179 -3.63 26.35 -12.16
CA ALA A 179 -4.45 26.58 -13.34
C ALA A 179 -3.65 27.31 -14.42
N ARG A 180 -2.97 28.42 -14.04
CA ARG A 180 -2.10 29.17 -14.96
C ARG A 180 -0.96 28.32 -15.54
N ARG A 181 -0.40 27.38 -14.75
CA ARG A 181 0.62 26.45 -15.23
C ARG A 181 0.06 25.48 -16.27
N ARG A 182 -1.11 24.89 -15.99
CA ARG A 182 -1.80 23.97 -16.92
C ARG A 182 -2.15 24.66 -18.24
N GLU A 183 -2.71 25.86 -18.19
CA GLU A 183 -3.02 26.65 -19.40
C GLU A 183 -1.77 26.88 -20.26
N LYS A 184 -0.65 27.28 -19.65
CA LYS A 184 0.63 27.46 -20.35
C LYS A 184 1.14 26.16 -20.98
N GLU A 185 0.97 25.03 -20.30
CA GLU A 185 1.35 23.72 -20.83
C GLU A 185 0.47 23.32 -22.01
N GLU A 186 -0.85 23.51 -21.91
CA GLU A 186 -1.79 23.28 -23.00
C GLU A 186 -1.51 24.16 -24.22
N GLU A 187 -1.19 25.45 -24.02
CA GLU A 187 -0.79 26.35 -25.11
C GLU A 187 0.49 25.87 -25.79
N LYS A 188 1.51 25.48 -25.02
CA LYS A 188 2.75 24.90 -25.55
C LYS A 188 2.46 23.62 -26.33
N GLU A 189 1.59 22.76 -25.83
CA GLU A 189 1.20 21.53 -26.50
C GLU A 189 0.46 21.81 -27.81
N LYS A 190 -0.47 22.78 -27.82
CA LYS A 190 -1.17 23.24 -29.03
C LYS A 190 -0.18 23.78 -30.07
N LEU A 191 0.76 24.62 -29.66
CA LEU A 191 1.81 25.15 -30.54
C LEU A 191 2.70 24.02 -31.09
N TRP A 192 3.06 23.05 -30.26
CA TRP A 192 3.86 21.91 -30.68
C TRP A 192 3.11 21.00 -31.65
N LYS A 193 1.82 20.72 -31.41
CA LYS A 193 0.94 19.98 -32.32
C LYS A 193 0.87 20.67 -33.69
N LYS A 194 0.69 22.00 -33.72
CA LYS A 194 0.71 22.81 -34.95
C LYS A 194 2.04 22.68 -35.70
N LYS A 195 3.18 22.83 -35.01
CA LYS A 195 4.52 22.65 -35.61
C LYS A 195 4.71 21.24 -36.19
N LYS A 196 4.25 20.20 -35.49
CA LYS A 196 4.31 18.83 -35.98
C LYS A 196 3.47 18.60 -37.23
N LEU A 197 2.30 19.23 -37.33
CA LEU A 197 1.47 19.14 -38.53
C LEU A 197 2.17 19.77 -39.73
N LEU A 198 2.72 20.98 -39.57
CA LEU A 198 3.50 21.65 -40.62
C LEU A 198 4.68 20.78 -41.09
N GLN A 199 5.46 20.22 -40.17
CA GLN A 199 6.56 19.31 -40.52
C GLN A 199 6.09 18.04 -41.24
N ARG A 200 4.88 17.54 -40.94
CA ARG A 200 4.30 16.39 -41.65
C ARG A 200 3.86 16.77 -43.05
N GLU A 201 3.32 17.96 -43.25
CA GLU A 201 2.92 18.49 -44.56
C GLU A 201 4.16 18.70 -45.45
N GLU A 202 5.20 19.36 -44.95
CA GLU A 202 6.48 19.53 -45.66
C GLU A 202 7.09 18.17 -46.07
N LYS A 203 7.05 17.17 -45.18
CA LYS A 203 7.53 15.82 -45.50
C LYS A 203 6.67 15.14 -46.57
N LYS A 204 5.34 15.30 -46.52
CA LYS A 204 4.43 14.77 -47.55
C LYS A 204 4.72 15.41 -48.91
N GLU A 205 4.98 16.71 -48.96
CA GLU A 205 5.38 17.40 -50.19
C GLU A 205 6.68 16.84 -50.76
N LYS A 206 7.74 16.73 -49.94
CA LYS A 206 9.01 16.11 -50.37
C LYS A 206 8.83 14.68 -50.89
N ILE A 207 7.95 13.89 -50.25
CA ILE A 207 7.63 12.54 -50.71
C ILE A 207 6.91 12.59 -52.07
N ARG A 208 5.95 13.49 -52.27
CA ARG A 208 5.25 13.68 -53.55
C ARG A 208 6.23 14.06 -54.67
N GLU A 209 7.12 15.02 -54.42
CA GLU A 209 8.17 15.42 -55.37
C GLU A 209 9.10 14.26 -55.72
N TYR A 210 9.51 13.48 -54.73
CA TYR A 210 10.35 12.30 -54.95
C TYR A 210 9.65 11.24 -55.83
N TRP A 211 8.38 10.93 -55.55
CA TRP A 211 7.63 9.97 -56.36
C TRP A 211 7.39 10.48 -57.78
N ALA A 212 7.08 11.76 -57.96
CA ALA A 212 6.94 12.37 -59.28
C ALA A 212 8.25 12.27 -60.09
N LYS A 213 9.39 12.53 -59.46
CA LYS A 213 10.71 12.38 -60.10
C LYS A 213 11.01 10.92 -60.44
N LYS A 214 10.63 9.99 -59.57
CA LYS A 214 10.79 8.55 -59.80
C LYS A 214 9.95 8.07 -60.99
N GLU A 215 8.73 8.57 -61.10
CA GLU A 215 7.82 8.30 -62.21
C GLU A 215 8.38 8.84 -63.53
N GLN A 216 8.87 10.08 -63.55
CA GLN A 216 9.53 10.65 -64.74
C GLN A 216 10.72 9.80 -65.18
N ASN A 217 11.59 9.38 -64.25
CA ASN A 217 12.71 8.50 -64.58
C ASN A 217 12.23 7.15 -65.14
N TRP A 218 11.12 6.61 -64.64
CA TRP A 218 10.56 5.36 -65.14
C TRP A 218 10.03 5.52 -66.57
N GLN A 219 9.30 6.60 -66.85
CA GLN A 219 8.84 6.95 -68.20
C GLN A 219 10.01 7.17 -69.16
N GLU A 220 11.09 7.84 -68.72
CA GLU A 220 12.30 7.99 -69.54
C GLU A 220 12.96 6.65 -69.85
N MET A 221 13.04 5.74 -68.89
CA MET A 221 13.58 4.39 -69.08
C MET A 221 12.70 3.58 -70.04
N GLU A 222 11.39 3.62 -69.87
CA GLU A 222 10.43 2.97 -70.77
C GLU A 222 10.57 3.48 -72.21
N MET A 223 10.71 4.80 -72.39
CA MET A 223 10.95 5.39 -73.71
C MET A 223 12.30 4.96 -74.32
N ARG A 224 13.35 4.77 -73.52
CA ARG A 224 14.65 4.24 -73.99
C ARG A 224 14.51 2.77 -74.39
N ASP A 225 13.80 1.97 -73.61
CA ASP A 225 13.56 0.57 -73.88
C ASP A 225 12.71 0.37 -75.14
N LEU A 226 11.68 1.20 -75.34
CA LEU A 226 10.88 1.23 -76.56
C LEU A 226 11.72 1.57 -77.80
N ARG A 227 12.57 2.59 -77.73
CA ARG A 227 13.50 2.93 -78.81
C ARG A 227 14.44 1.77 -79.13
N ARG A 228 14.98 1.12 -78.09
CA ARG A 228 15.85 -0.04 -78.27
C ARG A 228 15.11 -1.22 -78.91
N LEU A 229 13.86 -1.44 -78.51
CA LEU A 229 12.99 -2.46 -79.10
C LEU A 229 12.72 -2.18 -80.58
N GLU A 230 12.47 -0.92 -80.95
CA GLU A 230 12.30 -0.51 -82.36
C GLU A 230 13.57 -0.75 -83.18
N GLU A 231 14.75 -0.41 -82.66
CA GLU A 231 16.03 -0.72 -83.31
C GLU A 231 16.20 -2.23 -83.54
N LEU A 232 15.90 -3.04 -82.53
CA LEU A 232 15.96 -4.51 -82.64
C LEU A 232 14.96 -5.03 -83.68
N LYS A 233 13.74 -4.49 -83.71
CA LYS A 233 12.75 -4.84 -84.74
C LYS A 233 13.23 -4.51 -86.15
N LYS A 234 13.92 -3.38 -86.36
CA LYS A 234 14.53 -3.04 -87.66
C LYS A 234 15.60 -4.06 -88.06
N ILE A 235 16.50 -4.40 -87.14
CA ILE A 235 17.53 -5.43 -87.38
C ILE A 235 16.88 -6.78 -87.72
N MET A 236 15.85 -7.19 -86.97
CA MET A 236 15.09 -8.41 -87.27
C MET A 236 14.40 -8.35 -88.64
N ALA A 237 13.84 -7.21 -89.02
CA ALA A 237 13.21 -7.03 -90.32
C ALA A 237 14.25 -7.16 -91.45
N GLU A 238 15.41 -6.52 -91.32
CA GLU A 238 16.53 -6.63 -92.26
C GLU A 238 17.04 -8.07 -92.39
N GLN A 239 17.17 -8.79 -91.26
CA GLN A 239 17.52 -10.21 -91.26
C GLN A 239 16.45 -11.05 -91.95
N SER A 240 15.16 -10.79 -91.70
CA SER A 240 14.07 -11.56 -92.31
C SER A 240 14.02 -11.42 -93.83
N VAL A 241 14.39 -10.26 -94.39
CA VAL A 241 14.54 -10.08 -95.84
C VAL A 241 15.68 -10.94 -96.38
N LYS A 242 16.86 -10.90 -95.74
CA LYS A 242 18.01 -11.72 -96.15
C LYS A 242 17.74 -13.21 -96.04
N ASP A 243 17.05 -13.64 -94.99
CA ASP A 243 16.66 -15.03 -94.80
C ASP A 243 15.62 -15.48 -95.84
N ARG A 244 14.67 -14.61 -96.20
CA ARG A 244 13.70 -14.87 -97.28
C ARG A 244 14.39 -15.09 -98.62
N GLU A 245 15.38 -14.28 -98.97
CA GLU A 245 16.18 -14.46 -100.18
C GLU A 245 16.97 -15.78 -100.16
N ARG A 246 17.59 -16.10 -99.02
CA ARG A 246 18.32 -17.37 -98.82
C ARG A 246 17.40 -18.59 -98.97
N VAL A 247 16.19 -18.53 -98.43
CA VAL A 247 15.19 -19.60 -98.54
C VAL A 247 14.75 -19.76 -100.00
N ASN A 248 14.44 -18.66 -100.70
CA ASN A 248 14.06 -18.69 -102.11
C ASN A 248 15.17 -19.29 -102.99
N TYR A 249 16.44 -18.93 -102.74
CA TYR A 249 17.58 -19.52 -103.45
C TYR A 249 17.69 -21.04 -103.21
N ARG A 250 17.53 -21.48 -101.96
CA ARG A 250 17.53 -22.92 -101.63
C ARG A 250 16.37 -23.66 -102.28
N GLN A 251 15.19 -23.03 -102.36
CA GLN A 251 14.02 -23.60 -103.01
C GLN A 251 14.27 -23.78 -104.52
N GLN A 252 14.81 -22.76 -105.19
CA GLN A 252 15.19 -22.84 -106.61
C GLN A 252 16.25 -23.92 -106.86
N LEU A 253 17.24 -24.06 -105.98
CA LEU A 253 18.25 -25.13 -106.09
C LEU A 253 17.64 -26.52 -105.94
N LEU A 254 16.68 -26.67 -105.02
CA LEU A 254 15.98 -27.92 -104.79
C LEU A 254 15.07 -28.29 -105.97
N GLU A 255 14.38 -27.31 -106.56
CA GLU A 255 13.62 -27.48 -107.80
C GLU A 255 14.51 -27.95 -108.95
N LYS A 256 15.70 -27.34 -109.15
CA LYS A 256 16.68 -27.79 -110.16
C LYS A 256 17.08 -29.25 -109.95
N ARG A 257 17.46 -29.62 -108.72
CA ARG A 257 17.81 -31.02 -108.39
C ARG A 257 16.65 -31.98 -108.61
N LEU A 258 15.41 -31.57 -108.35
CA LEU A 258 14.23 -32.40 -108.62
C LEU A 258 14.02 -32.59 -110.11
N MET A 259 14.23 -31.56 -110.93
CA MET A 259 14.16 -31.67 -112.39
C MET A 259 15.27 -32.58 -112.94
N GLU A 260 16.52 -32.40 -112.50
CA GLU A 260 17.64 -33.29 -112.85
C GLU A 260 17.35 -34.75 -112.46
N LYS A 261 16.81 -34.99 -111.26
CA LYS A 261 16.41 -36.34 -110.83
C LYS A 261 15.29 -36.92 -111.69
N LYS A 262 14.31 -36.13 -112.11
CA LYS A 262 13.24 -36.59 -113.01
C LYS A 262 13.81 -36.95 -114.38
N GLU A 263 14.74 -36.17 -114.91
CA GLU A 263 15.42 -36.45 -116.18
C GLU A 263 16.23 -37.76 -116.10
N VAL A 264 17.00 -37.95 -115.02
CA VAL A 264 17.73 -39.21 -114.79
C VAL A 264 16.77 -40.38 -114.64
N ALA A 265 15.68 -40.23 -113.87
CA ALA A 265 14.69 -41.30 -113.71
C ALA A 265 14.00 -41.67 -115.03
N LEU A 266 13.76 -40.70 -115.93
CA LEU A 266 13.23 -40.98 -117.27
C LEU A 266 14.25 -41.75 -118.14
N GLN A 267 15.53 -41.42 -118.04
CA GLN A 267 16.59 -42.16 -118.74
C GLN A 267 16.74 -43.59 -118.20
N GLU A 268 16.77 -43.76 -116.88
CA GLU A 268 16.81 -45.06 -116.22
C GLU A 268 15.58 -45.91 -116.57
N ALA A 269 14.37 -45.33 -116.57
CA ALA A 269 13.17 -46.04 -116.99
C ALA A 269 13.25 -46.51 -118.44
N HIS A 270 13.75 -45.67 -119.36
CA HIS A 270 13.97 -46.09 -120.75
C HIS A 270 15.02 -47.20 -120.88
N GLU A 271 16.10 -47.15 -120.09
CA GLU A 271 17.09 -48.22 -120.03
C GLU A 271 16.53 -49.52 -119.43
N GLU A 272 15.69 -49.41 -118.39
CA GLU A 272 15.02 -50.55 -117.76
C GLU A 272 14.01 -51.20 -118.69
N GLU A 273 13.21 -50.43 -119.43
CA GLU A 273 12.34 -50.97 -120.48
C GLU A 273 13.15 -51.75 -121.53
N GLU A 274 14.30 -51.21 -121.96
CA GLU A 274 15.20 -51.91 -122.87
C GLU A 274 15.83 -53.16 -122.24
N ARG A 275 16.19 -53.13 -120.95
CA ARG A 275 16.69 -54.31 -120.21
C ARG A 275 15.60 -55.35 -120.00
N GLU A 276 14.37 -54.96 -119.67
CA GLU A 276 13.25 -55.88 -119.49
C GLU A 276 12.90 -56.55 -120.81
N ARG A 277 12.88 -55.84 -121.95
CA ARG A 277 12.75 -56.46 -123.27
C ARG A 277 13.81 -57.55 -123.51
N ARG A 278 15.07 -57.29 -123.10
CA ARG A 278 16.17 -58.29 -123.18
C ARG A 278 16.00 -59.45 -122.20
N LEU A 279 15.60 -59.17 -120.96
CA LEU A 279 15.43 -60.18 -119.92
C LEU A 279 14.18 -61.03 -120.12
N GLU A 280 13.09 -60.50 -120.65
CA GLU A 280 11.91 -61.28 -121.04
C GLU A 280 12.23 -62.25 -122.18
N ALA A 281 13.07 -61.84 -123.14
CA ALA A 281 13.59 -62.75 -124.15
C ALA A 281 14.39 -63.91 -123.53
N LEU A 282 15.18 -63.65 -122.49
CA LEU A 282 15.95 -64.66 -121.76
C LEU A 282 15.09 -65.51 -120.80
N ARG A 283 14.11 -64.92 -120.10
CA ARG A 283 13.20 -65.61 -119.17
C ARG A 283 12.31 -66.62 -119.90
N LYS A 284 11.91 -66.33 -121.15
CA LYS A 284 11.26 -67.30 -122.05
C LYS A 284 12.13 -68.52 -122.36
N GLN A 285 13.46 -68.45 -122.18
CA GLN A 285 14.38 -69.54 -122.53
C GLN A 285 14.77 -70.47 -121.36
N VAL A 286 14.61 -70.10 -120.07
CA VAL A 286 15.35 -70.80 -118.97
C VAL A 286 14.58 -71.14 -117.67
N ALA A 287 13.29 -70.86 -117.50
CA ALA A 287 12.66 -70.96 -116.16
C ALA A 287 12.47 -72.39 -115.58
N ILE A 288 13.07 -72.69 -114.41
CA ILE A 288 12.83 -73.87 -113.54
C ILE A 288 12.88 -73.44 -112.04
N VAL A 289 12.02 -73.98 -111.16
CA VAL A 289 11.71 -73.50 -109.78
C VAL A 289 11.97 -74.57 -108.70
N ALA A 290 12.53 -74.21 -107.51
CA ALA A 290 12.58 -75.05 -106.28
C ALA A 290 12.60 -74.23 -104.94
N GLN A 291 12.13 -74.80 -103.81
CA GLN A 291 11.70 -74.14 -102.53
C GLN A 291 12.59 -74.40 -101.26
N PHE A 292 12.34 -73.66 -100.14
CA PHE A 292 13.22 -73.27 -98.99
C PHE A 292 12.75 -73.75 -97.57
N ASP A 293 13.63 -73.90 -96.53
CA ASP A 293 13.33 -74.52 -95.18
C ASP A 293 13.71 -73.64 -93.92
N PRO A 294 12.87 -73.49 -92.85
CA PRO A 294 12.92 -72.41 -91.84
C PRO A 294 13.61 -72.66 -90.47
N VAL A 295 14.14 -73.84 -90.14
CA VAL A 295 14.60 -74.17 -88.76
C VAL A 295 15.81 -73.35 -88.28
N ARG A 296 16.65 -72.86 -89.20
CA ARG A 296 17.85 -72.08 -88.88
C ARG A 296 17.54 -70.71 -88.24
N MET A 297 16.29 -70.26 -88.30
CA MET A 297 15.93 -68.88 -87.96
C MET A 297 15.63 -68.64 -86.46
N MET A 298 15.52 -69.67 -85.60
CA MET A 298 14.82 -69.56 -84.30
C MET A 298 15.59 -69.98 -83.02
N SER A 299 16.94 -69.91 -82.92
CA SER A 299 17.68 -70.29 -81.67
C SER A 299 18.46 -69.15 -80.98
N ASP A 300 18.44 -69.13 -79.63
CA ASP A 300 19.03 -68.09 -78.76
C ASP A 300 20.55 -68.21 -78.51
N THR A 301 21.22 -67.07 -78.26
CA THR A 301 22.70 -66.94 -78.23
C THR A 301 23.30 -66.70 -76.82
N MET A 302 24.61 -66.92 -76.69
CA MET A 302 25.35 -67.00 -75.41
C MET A 302 25.37 -65.73 -74.53
N ALA A 303 25.02 -64.56 -75.06
CA ALA A 303 25.08 -63.30 -74.32
C ALA A 303 24.04 -63.18 -73.19
N SER A 304 22.94 -63.94 -73.23
CA SER A 304 21.89 -63.85 -72.20
C SER A 304 22.23 -64.54 -70.88
N LYS A 305 23.17 -65.51 -70.87
CA LYS A 305 23.53 -66.29 -69.67
C LYS A 305 24.40 -65.56 -68.64
N ALA A 306 25.11 -64.48 -69.03
CA ALA A 306 26.07 -63.79 -68.15
C ALA A 306 25.46 -62.77 -67.17
N ARG A 307 24.20 -62.35 -67.34
CA ARG A 307 23.58 -61.32 -66.46
C ARG A 307 23.05 -61.83 -65.11
N MET A 308 23.02 -63.14 -64.86
CA MET A 308 22.33 -63.74 -63.71
C MET A 308 23.22 -64.07 -62.48
N GLY A 309 24.51 -63.71 -62.48
CA GLY A 309 25.30 -63.52 -61.25
C GLY A 309 25.37 -64.67 -60.23
N ILE A 310 25.70 -65.89 -60.67
CA ILE A 310 25.95 -67.04 -59.78
C ILE A 310 27.48 -67.27 -59.69
N GLY A 311 28.09 -67.06 -58.51
CA GLY A 311 29.40 -67.63 -58.16
C GLY A 311 30.59 -66.70 -57.86
N ILE A 312 30.52 -65.79 -56.87
CA ILE A 312 31.73 -65.18 -56.28
C ILE A 312 31.58 -65.10 -54.75
N GLU A 313 32.55 -65.69 -54.04
CA GLU A 313 32.70 -65.78 -52.58
C GLU A 313 33.26 -64.49 -51.94
N GLU A 314 33.09 -64.40 -50.61
CA GLU A 314 33.30 -63.27 -49.71
C GLU A 314 34.78 -62.86 -49.50
N GLU A 315 35.16 -61.62 -49.81
CA GLU A 315 36.39 -61.01 -49.28
C GLU A 315 36.36 -59.46 -49.39
N PHE A 316 35.47 -58.78 -48.67
CA PHE A 316 35.63 -57.34 -48.36
C PHE A 316 34.67 -56.93 -47.23
N ILE A 317 35.11 -57.01 -45.97
CA ILE A 317 34.36 -56.39 -44.87
C ILE A 317 34.66 -54.89 -44.92
N LEU A 318 33.93 -54.16 -45.75
CA LEU A 318 33.86 -52.70 -45.71
C LEU A 318 33.38 -52.31 -44.30
N GLN A 319 34.29 -51.74 -43.49
CA GLN A 319 33.95 -51.30 -42.14
C GLN A 319 32.81 -50.27 -42.20
N LYS A 320 31.67 -50.61 -41.59
CA LYS A 320 30.47 -49.77 -41.63
C LYS A 320 30.72 -48.45 -40.87
N PRO A 321 30.51 -47.27 -41.49
CA PRO A 321 30.59 -46.00 -40.78
C PRO A 321 29.44 -45.89 -39.76
N LEU A 322 29.70 -45.27 -38.60
CA LEU A 322 28.72 -45.09 -37.51
C LEU A 322 27.66 -44.02 -37.82
N PHE A 323 27.88 -43.18 -38.83
CA PHE A 323 26.95 -42.17 -39.32
C PHE A 323 27.15 -41.92 -40.83
N THR A 324 26.16 -41.35 -41.51
CA THR A 324 26.23 -41.05 -42.95
C THR A 324 26.88 -39.69 -43.23
N LEU A 325 27.78 -39.66 -44.20
CA LEU A 325 28.47 -38.45 -44.67
C LEU A 325 28.00 -38.13 -46.10
N ASN A 326 27.41 -36.94 -46.28
CA ASN A 326 26.95 -36.44 -47.58
C ASN A 326 27.92 -35.35 -48.09
N THR A 327 29.17 -35.72 -48.32
CA THR A 327 30.24 -34.79 -48.73
C THR A 327 31.00 -35.32 -49.93
N TYR A 328 31.46 -34.42 -50.80
CA TYR A 328 32.16 -34.76 -52.05
C TYR A 328 33.68 -34.49 -52.00
N ASN A 329 34.17 -33.83 -50.94
CA ASN A 329 35.57 -33.40 -50.83
C ASN A 329 36.20 -33.83 -49.48
N GLU A 330 37.45 -34.28 -49.51
CA GLU A 330 38.24 -34.74 -48.36
C GLU A 330 38.42 -33.66 -47.29
N GLN A 331 38.65 -32.41 -47.68
CA GLN A 331 38.79 -31.31 -46.71
C GLN A 331 37.51 -31.09 -45.90
N GLN A 332 36.34 -31.32 -46.51
CA GLN A 332 35.04 -31.22 -45.83
C GLN A 332 34.84 -32.39 -44.85
N ILE A 333 35.35 -33.57 -45.19
CA ILE A 333 35.31 -34.77 -44.34
C ILE A 333 36.12 -34.55 -43.07
N ILE A 334 37.37 -34.08 -43.18
CA ILE A 334 38.27 -33.86 -42.03
C ILE A 334 37.76 -32.72 -41.11
N SER A 335 37.08 -31.73 -41.69
CA SER A 335 36.53 -30.59 -40.93
C SER A 335 35.35 -30.95 -40.02
N ASP A 336 34.68 -32.09 -40.23
CA ASP A 336 33.51 -32.47 -39.44
C ASP A 336 33.93 -32.92 -38.02
N PRO A 337 33.45 -32.26 -36.94
CA PRO A 337 33.78 -32.64 -35.57
C PRO A 337 33.34 -34.06 -35.20
N ARG A 338 32.30 -34.59 -35.87
CA ARG A 338 31.82 -35.96 -35.64
C ARG A 338 32.83 -37.01 -36.07
N LEU A 339 33.56 -36.76 -37.16
CA LEU A 339 34.59 -37.68 -37.65
C LEU A 339 35.77 -37.72 -36.69
N ARG A 340 36.21 -36.56 -36.19
CA ARG A 340 37.30 -36.49 -35.20
C ARG A 340 36.95 -37.22 -33.91
N PHE A 341 35.72 -37.06 -33.44
CA PHE A 341 35.23 -37.77 -32.27
C PHE A 341 35.11 -39.28 -32.50
N GLU A 342 34.67 -39.68 -33.69
CA GLU A 342 34.54 -41.09 -34.07
C GLU A 342 35.89 -41.81 -34.16
N LEU A 343 36.88 -41.16 -34.76
CA LEU A 343 38.26 -41.67 -34.82
C LEU A 343 38.85 -41.83 -33.41
N ALA A 344 38.67 -40.83 -32.53
CA ALA A 344 39.10 -40.92 -31.15
C ALA A 344 38.42 -42.08 -30.38
N LEU A 345 37.14 -42.34 -30.65
CA LEU A 345 36.42 -43.48 -30.07
C LEU A 345 36.89 -44.83 -30.63
N ARG A 346 37.34 -44.89 -31.89
CA ARG A 346 37.95 -46.10 -32.47
C ARG A 346 39.33 -46.35 -31.90
N GLU A 347 40.18 -45.33 -31.81
CA GLU A 347 41.51 -45.41 -31.20
C GLU A 347 41.43 -45.88 -29.73
N ALA A 348 40.43 -45.39 -28.99
CA ALA A 348 40.16 -45.83 -27.62
C ALA A 348 39.43 -47.20 -27.53
N GLY A 349 39.04 -47.81 -28.66
CA GLY A 349 38.29 -49.08 -28.68
C GLY A 349 36.82 -48.97 -28.24
N LEU A 350 36.31 -47.76 -27.96
CA LEU A 350 34.98 -47.50 -27.39
C LEU A 350 33.87 -47.32 -28.44
N HIS A 351 34.17 -47.45 -29.72
CA HIS A 351 33.23 -47.26 -30.85
C HIS A 351 31.95 -48.13 -30.82
N LYS A 352 31.95 -49.28 -30.12
CA LYS A 352 30.78 -50.16 -29.96
C LYS A 352 29.93 -49.88 -28.71
N THR A 353 30.39 -48.99 -27.82
CA THR A 353 29.70 -48.69 -26.56
C THR A 353 28.37 -47.98 -26.80
N PHE A 354 27.42 -48.16 -25.89
CA PHE A 354 26.12 -47.47 -25.93
C PHE A 354 26.28 -45.94 -25.87
N TYR A 355 27.22 -45.47 -25.06
CA TYR A 355 27.57 -44.06 -24.92
C TYR A 355 28.03 -43.41 -26.24
N ALA A 356 28.88 -44.10 -27.01
CA ALA A 356 29.31 -43.64 -28.33
C ALA A 356 28.13 -43.51 -29.31
N LYS A 357 27.18 -44.46 -29.29
CA LYS A 357 25.99 -44.45 -30.14
C LYS A 357 25.00 -43.34 -29.78
N GLU A 358 24.92 -42.95 -28.50
CA GLU A 358 24.05 -41.85 -28.06
C GLU A 358 24.63 -40.45 -28.34
N ILE A 359 25.95 -40.29 -28.29
CA ILE A 359 26.58 -38.96 -28.39
C ILE A 359 26.81 -38.54 -29.83
N LEU A 360 27.22 -39.44 -30.71
CA LEU A 360 27.51 -39.12 -32.11
C LEU A 360 26.36 -38.40 -32.84
N PRO A 361 25.08 -38.77 -32.65
CA PRO A 361 23.95 -38.05 -33.24
C PRO A 361 23.69 -36.66 -32.63
N LYS A 362 24.09 -36.44 -31.37
CA LYS A 362 23.88 -35.17 -30.65
C LYS A 362 24.89 -34.09 -31.05
N ILE A 363 26.02 -34.46 -31.63
CA ILE A 363 27.01 -33.52 -32.14
C ILE A 363 26.49 -32.94 -33.47
N SER A 364 26.28 -31.63 -33.51
CA SER A 364 25.81 -30.95 -34.72
C SER A 364 26.94 -30.84 -35.77
N PRO A 365 26.64 -31.02 -37.08
CA PRO A 365 27.63 -30.76 -38.12
C PRO A 365 28.01 -29.28 -38.17
N GLN A 366 29.21 -28.97 -38.67
CA GLN A 366 29.72 -27.60 -38.77
C GLN A 366 28.84 -26.69 -39.64
N LYS A 367 28.13 -27.26 -40.61
CA LYS A 367 27.10 -26.59 -41.41
C LYS A 367 25.81 -27.41 -41.38
N PRO A 368 24.66 -26.85 -40.99
CA PRO A 368 23.40 -27.56 -41.10
C PRO A 368 23.08 -27.83 -42.59
N PRO A 369 22.36 -28.92 -42.91
CA PRO A 369 21.88 -29.15 -44.27
C PRO A 369 20.99 -27.98 -44.71
N ARG A 370 20.99 -27.69 -46.01
CA ARG A 370 20.13 -26.64 -46.56
C ARG A 370 18.64 -27.05 -46.40
N LYS A 371 17.77 -26.06 -46.18
CA LYS A 371 16.33 -26.25 -45.87
C LYS A 371 15.56 -27.06 -46.92
N ASP A 372 16.01 -27.05 -48.17
CA ASP A 372 15.47 -27.79 -49.32
C ASP A 372 15.80 -29.29 -49.31
N MET A 373 16.76 -29.72 -48.49
CA MET A 373 17.17 -31.13 -48.36
C MET A 373 16.64 -31.81 -47.08
N GLU A 374 15.88 -31.12 -46.23
CA GLU A 374 15.25 -31.73 -45.05
C GLU A 374 14.07 -32.61 -45.50
N SER A 375 14.23 -33.94 -45.44
CA SER A 375 13.12 -34.87 -45.66
C SER A 375 12.23 -34.96 -44.41
N THR A 376 10.94 -34.66 -44.57
CA THR A 376 9.92 -34.80 -43.52
C THR A 376 9.41 -36.23 -43.35
N VAL A 377 9.89 -37.17 -44.18
CA VAL A 377 9.32 -38.52 -44.35
C VAL A 377 9.58 -39.45 -43.15
N PHE A 378 10.54 -39.15 -42.25
CA PHE A 378 10.91 -40.03 -41.14
C PHE A 378 10.96 -39.35 -39.76
N LYS A 379 10.23 -38.25 -39.55
CA LYS A 379 10.05 -37.67 -38.20
C LYS A 379 8.83 -38.34 -37.52
N THR A 380 9.06 -39.40 -36.74
CA THR A 380 8.14 -39.91 -35.70
C THR A 380 8.61 -39.47 -34.32
#